data_AF-A0A6N7Q0M1-F1
#
_entry.id   AF-A0A6N7Q0M1-F1
#
_cell.length_a   1.000
_cell.length_b   1.000
_cell.length_c   1.000
_cell.angle_alpha   90.00
_cell.angle_beta   90.00
_cell.angle_gamma   90.00
#
_symmetry.space_group_name_H-M   'P 1'
#
loop_
_entity.id
_entity.type
_entity.pdbx_description
1 polymer ?
#
loop_
_entity_poly.entity_id
_entity_poly.type
_entity_poly.pdbx_seq_one_letter_code
_entity_poly.pdbx_strand_id
1 'polypeptide(L)'
;MIEWNHRYGNLDFDRGAIVRAALRAYVEAIFGSGALKRVSFAACAYAGWTGDLERGAFRDDDGCGNYNVVAWTEAGIVGLAYELGWGPIEQLDLSPSAVTGGPDDVRGAVPGLPEALEPALVMATGMLGVGPEHGQRDAGVGFWLHGDRAGGTFFDDPTSPGAKGLAMWGLLRGGRLLPPIYLSTHPSNSAALAECDRKDAPIHALLDAVVDRRLKGPTEFTPAELEALRVPASDPTRHLGAQRLLQKVGITWPGSPEIPDLPRQRRRNPFFPNPPTTTVRPRRGVDQGTLVRAALRAYVENVLARLDPLDRHPFAASFVPRWTGDLEQGAFRNGDAGGGYEVIAWSDAGVVGLAYELGYGPIEHLELPIDAVKGGPDDVRVALPELPAELASTLEMATCLLDVGAHGEKLASVGFWLRGAEVGGSFHDTYIMKGAERLRAWHSLQGGRLRRWYQGSYVADLGRTKAAPIQALVDAVTTRALAGPTELSPDELATLLPTPPDPARLLEARRLLQQVGVTWPG
;
A
#
# COMPACT_ATOMS: atom_id res chain seq x y z
N MET A 1 10.87 -13.24 -29.58
CA MET A 1 12.04 -13.32 -28.69
C MET A 1 13.01 -12.22 -29.09
N ILE A 2 13.29 -11.30 -28.17
CA ILE A 2 14.21 -10.17 -28.35
C ILE A 2 15.12 -10.15 -27.12
N GLU A 3 16.41 -10.37 -27.34
CA GLU A 3 17.42 -10.35 -26.29
C GLU A 3 18.05 -8.95 -26.17
N TRP A 4 18.19 -8.45 -24.95
CA TRP A 4 18.77 -7.13 -24.68
C TRP A 4 19.67 -7.16 -23.45
N ASN A 5 20.86 -6.57 -23.57
CA ASN A 5 21.75 -6.37 -22.44
C ASN A 5 21.37 -5.09 -21.70
N HIS A 6 20.91 -5.23 -20.47
CA HIS A 6 20.47 -4.13 -19.61
C HIS A 6 21.26 -4.16 -18.29
N ARG A 7 21.25 -3.08 -17.51
CA ARG A 7 21.84 -3.10 -16.14
C ARG A 7 21.27 -4.16 -15.20
N TYR A 8 20.07 -4.67 -15.49
CA TYR A 8 19.41 -5.72 -14.72
C TYR A 8 19.77 -7.13 -15.19
N GLY A 9 20.64 -7.25 -16.20
CA GLY A 9 21.08 -8.49 -16.81
C GLY A 9 20.62 -8.64 -18.25
N ASN A 10 20.71 -9.87 -18.76
CA ASN A 10 20.23 -10.21 -20.08
C ASN A 10 18.71 -10.41 -20.01
N LEU A 11 17.98 -9.56 -20.71
CA LEU A 11 16.54 -9.55 -20.76
C LEU A 11 16.06 -10.25 -22.03
N ASP A 12 15.10 -11.16 -21.91
CA ASP A 12 14.43 -11.80 -23.04
C ASP A 12 12.94 -11.43 -23.06
N PHE A 13 12.55 -10.69 -24.10
CA PHE A 13 11.18 -10.30 -24.35
C PHE A 13 10.54 -11.22 -25.39
N ASP A 14 9.60 -12.05 -24.93
CA ASP A 14 8.75 -12.88 -25.77
C ASP A 14 7.27 -12.64 -25.48
N ARG A 15 6.47 -12.41 -26.53
CA ARG A 15 5.04 -12.13 -26.39
C ARG A 15 4.31 -13.25 -25.66
N GLY A 16 4.55 -14.50 -26.06
CA GLY A 16 3.90 -15.67 -25.46
C GLY A 16 4.31 -15.83 -23.99
N ALA A 17 5.60 -15.66 -23.69
CA ALA A 17 6.11 -15.73 -22.34
C ALA A 17 5.53 -14.63 -21.43
N ILE A 18 5.43 -13.39 -21.92
CA ILE A 18 4.87 -12.25 -21.16
C ILE A 18 3.39 -12.45 -20.88
N VAL A 19 2.59 -12.84 -21.89
CA VAL A 19 1.15 -13.10 -21.70
C VAL A 19 0.94 -14.23 -20.69
N ARG A 20 1.72 -15.31 -20.80
CA ARG A 20 1.68 -16.41 -19.83
C ARG A 20 2.07 -15.94 -18.44
N ALA A 21 3.15 -15.19 -18.32
CA ALA A 21 3.65 -14.68 -17.04
C ALA A 21 2.65 -13.73 -16.37
N ALA A 22 1.96 -12.88 -17.15
CA ALA A 22 0.96 -11.95 -16.64
C ALA A 22 -0.25 -12.70 -16.04
N LEU A 23 -0.81 -13.66 -16.79
CA LEU A 23 -1.90 -14.50 -16.27
C LEU A 23 -1.44 -15.32 -15.06
N ARG A 24 -0.23 -15.89 -15.13
CA ARG A 24 0.34 -16.69 -14.05
C ARG A 24 0.56 -15.89 -12.78
N ALA A 25 0.98 -14.63 -12.89
CA ALA A 25 1.17 -13.72 -11.77
C ALA A 25 -0.17 -13.26 -11.17
N TYR A 26 -1.17 -12.97 -12.01
CA TYR A 26 -2.54 -12.68 -11.55
C TYR A 26 -3.11 -13.84 -10.70
N VAL A 27 -2.99 -15.07 -11.21
CA VAL A 27 -3.40 -16.27 -10.47
C VAL A 27 -2.56 -16.45 -9.19
N GLU A 28 -1.24 -16.27 -9.27
CA GLU A 28 -0.35 -16.37 -8.11
C GLU A 28 -0.75 -15.40 -6.99
N ALA A 29 -1.07 -14.15 -7.33
CA ALA A 29 -1.41 -13.12 -6.35
C ALA A 29 -2.67 -13.49 -5.55
N ILE A 30 -3.68 -14.08 -6.20
CA ILE A 30 -4.89 -14.57 -5.54
C ILE A 30 -4.56 -15.63 -4.48
N PHE A 31 -3.62 -16.52 -4.78
CA PHE A 31 -3.19 -17.60 -3.89
C PHE A 31 -2.11 -17.17 -2.88
N GLY A 32 -1.28 -16.18 -3.20
CA GLY A 32 -0.06 -15.84 -2.46
C GLY A 32 -0.17 -14.64 -1.53
N SER A 33 -0.59 -13.50 -2.04
CA SER A 33 -0.72 -12.25 -1.28
C SER A 33 -2.17 -11.98 -0.82
N GLY A 34 -3.15 -12.63 -1.46
CA GLY A 34 -4.58 -12.46 -1.19
C GLY A 34 -5.20 -13.40 -0.16
N ALA A 35 -6.39 -13.90 -0.49
CA ALA A 35 -7.34 -14.60 0.37
C ALA A 35 -6.81 -15.87 1.07
N LEU A 36 -5.85 -16.57 0.44
CA LEU A 36 -5.54 -17.97 0.77
C LEU A 36 -4.13 -18.22 1.34
N LYS A 37 -3.17 -17.32 1.08
CA LYS A 37 -1.78 -17.32 1.61
C LYS A 37 -1.07 -18.68 1.49
N ARG A 38 -0.93 -19.18 0.27
CA ARG A 38 -0.43 -20.54 -0.06
C ARG A 38 0.97 -20.58 -0.66
N VAL A 39 1.49 -19.46 -1.14
CA VAL A 39 2.89 -19.37 -1.59
C VAL A 39 3.67 -18.43 -0.68
N SER A 40 4.93 -18.76 -0.45
CA SER A 40 5.85 -18.08 0.46
C SER A 40 6.27 -16.72 -0.09
N PHE A 41 6.40 -16.60 -1.42
CA PHE A 41 6.59 -15.34 -2.13
C PHE A 41 5.72 -15.33 -3.39
N ALA A 42 4.75 -14.41 -3.45
CA ALA A 42 4.03 -14.14 -4.68
C ALA A 42 4.89 -13.26 -5.63
N ALA A 43 4.52 -13.25 -6.91
CA ALA A 43 5.10 -12.36 -7.93
C ALA A 43 5.07 -10.86 -7.54
N CYS A 44 4.32 -10.46 -6.50
CA CYS A 44 4.53 -9.19 -5.81
C CYS A 44 4.08 -9.27 -4.34
N ALA A 45 4.75 -8.50 -3.48
CA ALA A 45 4.59 -8.57 -2.03
C ALA A 45 3.29 -7.88 -1.51
N TYR A 46 2.72 -6.93 -2.25
CA TYR A 46 1.48 -6.20 -1.88
C TYR A 46 0.47 -6.03 -3.02
N ALA A 47 0.74 -6.58 -4.20
CA ALA A 47 0.01 -6.12 -5.38
C ALA A 47 -1.43 -6.56 -5.50
N GLY A 48 -2.28 -5.57 -5.69
CA GLY A 48 -3.53 -5.74 -6.41
C GLY A 48 -3.21 -5.97 -7.87
N TRP A 49 -3.44 -7.20 -8.34
CA TRP A 49 -3.47 -7.45 -9.78
C TRP A 49 -4.88 -7.18 -10.29
N THR A 50 -4.98 -6.34 -11.30
CA THR A 50 -6.25 -6.08 -12.01
C THR A 50 -6.00 -6.30 -13.48
N GLY A 51 -6.94 -6.92 -14.17
CA GLY A 51 -6.85 -7.07 -15.62
C GLY A 51 -7.91 -7.97 -16.17
N ASP A 52 -7.84 -8.11 -17.48
CA ASP A 52 -8.77 -8.85 -18.30
C ASP A 52 -7.95 -9.53 -19.40
N LEU A 53 -7.91 -10.86 -19.36
CA LEU A 53 -7.15 -11.66 -20.31
C LEU A 53 -7.72 -11.52 -21.73
N GLU A 54 -9.04 -11.35 -21.88
CA GLU A 54 -9.72 -11.24 -23.17
C GLU A 54 -9.52 -9.87 -23.79
N ARG A 55 -9.54 -8.81 -22.97
CA ARG A 55 -9.13 -7.46 -23.40
C ARG A 55 -7.63 -7.32 -23.55
N GLY A 56 -6.86 -8.29 -23.08
CA GLY A 56 -5.43 -8.33 -23.32
C GLY A 56 -4.62 -7.36 -22.47
N ALA A 57 -4.98 -7.11 -21.22
CA ALA A 57 -4.19 -6.21 -20.37
C ALA A 57 -4.22 -6.57 -18.88
N PHE A 58 -3.08 -6.43 -18.22
CA PHE A 58 -2.91 -6.55 -16.77
C PHE A 58 -2.14 -5.36 -16.21
N ARG A 59 -2.56 -4.93 -15.03
CA ARG A 59 -1.90 -3.96 -14.17
C ARG A 59 -1.46 -4.67 -12.89
N ASP A 60 -0.20 -4.49 -12.52
CA ASP A 60 0.25 -4.69 -11.15
C ASP A 60 0.30 -3.36 -10.41
N ASP A 61 0.22 -3.37 -9.09
CA ASP A 61 0.31 -2.16 -8.26
C ASP A 61 1.17 -2.53 -7.06
N ASP A 62 2.25 -1.83 -6.77
CA ASP A 62 3.15 -2.22 -5.68
C ASP A 62 2.61 -1.87 -4.29
N GLY A 63 1.45 -1.20 -4.22
CA GLY A 63 0.82 -0.74 -2.98
C GLY A 63 1.50 0.50 -2.38
N CYS A 64 2.53 1.04 -3.01
CA CYS A 64 3.25 2.25 -2.63
C CYS A 64 3.04 3.40 -3.64
N GLY A 65 2.09 3.23 -4.56
CA GLY A 65 1.76 4.21 -5.59
C GLY A 65 2.47 3.98 -6.92
N ASN A 66 3.40 3.01 -7.03
CA ASN A 66 3.98 2.64 -8.32
C ASN A 66 3.19 1.47 -8.91
N TYR A 67 3.07 1.45 -10.22
CA TYR A 67 2.38 0.36 -10.91
C TYR A 67 2.95 0.20 -12.31
N ASN A 68 2.95 -1.03 -12.81
CA ASN A 68 3.21 -1.30 -14.20
C ASN A 68 1.97 -1.91 -14.87
N VAL A 69 1.90 -1.72 -16.17
CA VAL A 69 0.85 -2.23 -17.03
C VAL A 69 1.50 -2.92 -18.20
N VAL A 70 1.02 -4.11 -18.53
CA VAL A 70 1.30 -4.77 -19.80
C VAL A 70 -0.02 -4.97 -20.53
N ALA A 71 -0.10 -4.45 -21.75
CA ALA A 71 -1.22 -4.68 -22.66
C ALA A 71 -0.71 -5.30 -23.95
N TRP A 72 -1.53 -6.15 -24.57
CA TRP A 72 -1.16 -6.88 -25.76
C TRP A 72 -2.34 -7.01 -26.72
N THR A 73 -1.99 -7.13 -27.99
CA THR A 73 -2.89 -7.44 -29.11
C THR A 73 -2.27 -8.58 -29.91
N GLU A 74 -2.86 -8.92 -31.06
CA GLU A 74 -2.20 -9.80 -32.04
C GLU A 74 -0.92 -9.18 -32.61
N ALA A 75 -0.88 -7.85 -32.74
CA ALA A 75 0.27 -7.13 -33.31
C ALA A 75 1.48 -7.08 -32.37
N GLY A 76 1.28 -7.14 -31.05
CA GLY A 76 2.39 -7.13 -30.10
C GLY A 76 2.01 -6.70 -28.69
N ILE A 77 2.97 -6.10 -27.96
CA ILE A 77 2.86 -5.74 -26.55
C ILE A 77 3.28 -4.28 -26.34
N VAL A 78 2.61 -3.61 -25.40
CA VAL A 78 3.03 -2.35 -24.80
C VAL A 78 3.15 -2.55 -23.29
N GLY A 79 4.29 -2.18 -22.72
CA GLY A 79 4.52 -2.11 -21.29
C GLY A 79 4.72 -0.66 -20.86
N LEU A 80 4.03 -0.24 -19.80
CA LEU A 80 4.15 1.09 -19.20
C LEU A 80 4.42 0.94 -17.71
N ALA A 81 5.29 1.78 -17.16
CA ALA A 81 5.48 1.89 -15.72
C ALA A 81 5.26 3.32 -15.27
N TYR A 82 4.39 3.45 -14.28
CA TYR A 82 4.23 4.65 -13.49
C TYR A 82 5.08 4.56 -12.23
N GLU A 83 5.69 5.68 -11.90
CA GLU A 83 6.33 5.91 -10.63
C GLU A 83 5.88 7.27 -10.11
N LEU A 84 5.61 7.34 -8.81
CA LEU A 84 5.15 8.58 -8.18
C LEU A 84 6.17 9.71 -8.42
N GLY A 85 5.72 10.79 -9.07
CA GLY A 85 6.56 11.94 -9.45
C GLY A 85 7.37 11.75 -10.74
N TRP A 86 7.08 10.71 -11.53
CA TRP A 86 7.71 10.43 -12.82
C TRP A 86 6.65 10.14 -13.89
N GLY A 87 6.32 11.17 -14.67
CA GLY A 87 5.41 11.08 -15.79
C GLY A 87 5.89 11.90 -17.01
N PRO A 88 5.16 11.79 -18.14
CA PRO A 88 5.47 12.51 -19.36
C PRO A 88 5.38 14.01 -19.19
N ILE A 89 4.49 14.51 -18.33
CA ILE A 89 4.31 15.94 -18.09
C ILE A 89 5.55 16.53 -17.42
N GLU A 90 6.08 15.84 -16.40
CA GLU A 90 7.29 16.24 -15.70
C GLU A 90 8.54 16.10 -16.58
N GLN A 91 8.58 15.10 -17.47
CA GLN A 91 9.72 14.86 -18.36
C GLN A 91 9.74 15.75 -19.60
N LEU A 92 8.56 16.11 -20.13
CA LEU A 92 8.42 16.84 -21.40
C LEU A 92 8.02 18.31 -21.20
N ASP A 93 7.91 18.78 -19.95
CA ASP A 93 7.52 20.16 -19.60
C ASP A 93 6.22 20.58 -20.31
N LEU A 94 5.22 19.69 -20.30
CA LEU A 94 3.96 19.90 -21.01
C LEU A 94 3.03 20.82 -20.21
N SER A 95 2.37 21.75 -20.90
CA SER A 95 1.35 22.61 -20.28
C SER A 95 0.14 21.79 -19.81
N PRO A 96 -0.57 22.20 -18.73
CA PRO A 96 -1.81 21.55 -18.30
C PRO A 96 -2.89 21.41 -19.39
N SER A 97 -2.94 22.35 -20.33
CA SER A 97 -3.88 22.30 -21.47
C SER A 97 -3.54 21.25 -22.54
N ALA A 98 -2.32 20.69 -22.51
CA ALA A 98 -1.89 19.62 -23.40
C ALA A 98 -2.28 18.23 -22.87
N VAL A 99 -2.76 18.14 -21.63
CA VAL A 99 -3.18 16.90 -20.98
C VAL A 99 -4.54 16.46 -21.52
N THR A 100 -4.55 15.27 -22.12
CA THR A 100 -5.75 14.68 -22.74
C THR A 100 -6.40 13.62 -21.84
N GLY A 101 -5.69 13.15 -20.81
CA GLY A 101 -6.04 11.96 -20.03
C GLY A 101 -5.95 10.66 -20.86
N GLY A 102 -5.26 10.73 -22.00
CA GLY A 102 -5.29 9.75 -23.08
C GLY A 102 -3.90 9.18 -23.42
N PRO A 103 -3.81 8.32 -24.44
CA PRO A 103 -2.54 7.72 -24.87
C PRO A 103 -1.50 8.76 -25.27
N ASP A 104 -1.93 9.94 -25.73
CA ASP A 104 -1.07 11.03 -26.16
C ASP A 104 -0.19 11.54 -25.02
N ASP A 105 -0.70 11.52 -23.78
CA ASP A 105 0.05 11.95 -22.60
C ASP A 105 1.28 11.05 -22.40
N VAL A 106 1.14 9.72 -22.52
CA VAL A 106 2.22 8.74 -22.27
C VAL A 106 3.09 8.37 -23.47
N ARG A 107 2.91 9.01 -24.64
CA ARG A 107 3.74 8.71 -25.82
C ARG A 107 5.23 8.96 -25.61
N GLY A 108 5.57 9.87 -24.71
CA GLY A 108 6.96 10.11 -24.29
C GLY A 108 7.66 8.86 -23.75
N ALA A 109 6.91 7.94 -23.13
CA ALA A 109 7.45 6.69 -22.60
C ALA A 109 7.72 5.63 -23.68
N VAL A 110 7.04 5.71 -24.82
CA VAL A 110 7.09 4.72 -25.91
C VAL A 110 7.45 5.36 -27.26
N PRO A 111 8.58 6.07 -27.38
CA PRO A 111 9.01 6.67 -28.63
C PRO A 111 9.10 5.63 -29.75
N GLY A 112 8.69 6.04 -30.95
CA GLY A 112 8.71 5.18 -32.13
C GLY A 112 7.68 4.04 -32.13
N LEU A 113 6.65 4.10 -31.29
CA LEU A 113 5.57 3.10 -31.25
C LEU A 113 4.97 2.89 -32.67
N PRO A 114 4.97 1.66 -33.21
CA PRO A 114 4.29 1.35 -34.46
C PRO A 114 2.77 1.59 -34.35
N GLU A 115 2.15 2.12 -35.40
CA GLU A 115 0.69 2.37 -35.46
C GLU A 115 -0.13 1.10 -35.16
N ALA A 116 0.36 -0.07 -35.57
CA ALA A 116 -0.29 -1.36 -35.28
C ALA A 116 -0.39 -1.68 -33.77
N LEU A 117 0.41 -1.03 -32.92
CA LEU A 117 0.36 -1.16 -31.46
C LEU A 117 -0.48 -0.08 -30.77
N GLU A 118 -1.06 0.86 -31.51
CA GLU A 118 -1.92 1.90 -30.95
C GLU A 118 -3.06 1.33 -30.09
N PRO A 119 -3.77 0.24 -30.48
CA PRO A 119 -4.80 -0.34 -29.60
C PRO A 119 -4.22 -0.88 -28.28
N ALA A 120 -3.01 -1.45 -28.31
CA ALA A 120 -2.34 -1.90 -27.08
C ALA A 120 -1.97 -0.72 -26.18
N LEU A 121 -1.49 0.40 -26.76
CA LEU A 121 -1.20 1.62 -26.00
C LEU A 121 -2.47 2.21 -25.36
N VAL A 122 -3.57 2.28 -26.11
CA VAL A 122 -4.86 2.77 -25.59
C VAL A 122 -5.33 1.90 -24.43
N MET A 123 -5.19 0.58 -24.53
CA MET A 123 -5.54 -0.34 -23.44
C MET A 123 -4.63 -0.17 -22.23
N ALA A 124 -3.31 -0.11 -22.44
CA ALA A 124 -2.35 0.10 -21.36
C ALA A 124 -2.61 1.42 -20.62
N THR A 125 -2.77 2.50 -21.38
CA THR A 125 -3.12 3.83 -20.86
C THR A 125 -4.45 3.78 -20.12
N GLY A 126 -5.42 3.03 -20.63
CA GLY A 126 -6.72 2.73 -20.02
C GLY A 126 -6.66 2.21 -18.59
N MET A 127 -5.57 1.53 -18.23
CA MET A 127 -5.37 0.92 -16.92
C MET A 127 -4.54 1.77 -15.95
N LEU A 128 -3.90 2.83 -16.44
CA LEU A 128 -3.17 3.75 -15.60
C LEU A 128 -4.12 4.48 -14.63
N GLY A 129 -3.60 4.82 -13.46
CA GLY A 129 -4.29 5.74 -12.56
C GLY A 129 -4.47 7.10 -13.24
N VAL A 130 -5.57 7.77 -12.90
CA VAL A 130 -5.78 9.16 -13.28
C VAL A 130 -5.22 10.00 -12.14
N GLY A 131 -4.19 10.77 -12.43
CA GLY A 131 -3.57 11.70 -11.50
C GLY A 131 -4.57 12.77 -11.04
N PRO A 132 -4.45 13.28 -9.81
CA PRO A 132 -5.34 14.31 -9.27
C PRO A 132 -5.20 15.63 -10.04
N GLU A 133 -4.03 15.88 -10.60
CA GLU A 133 -3.73 17.08 -11.38
C GLU A 133 -4.17 16.86 -12.84
N HIS A 134 -5.14 17.66 -13.28
CA HIS A 134 -5.58 17.76 -14.69
C HIS A 134 -6.10 16.46 -15.34
N GLY A 135 -6.34 15.41 -14.56
CA GLY A 135 -6.79 14.11 -15.08
C GLY A 135 -5.73 13.38 -15.90
N GLN A 136 -4.45 13.70 -15.68
CA GLN A 136 -3.33 13.11 -16.41
C GLN A 136 -3.21 11.61 -16.17
N ARG A 137 -2.63 10.91 -17.14
CA ARG A 137 -2.21 9.53 -16.98
C ARG A 137 -0.72 9.47 -17.16
N ASP A 138 -0.04 8.93 -16.17
CA ASP A 138 1.40 9.06 -16.08
C ASP A 138 2.08 7.70 -16.31
N ALA A 139 3.08 7.71 -17.16
CA ALA A 139 4.06 6.64 -17.29
C ALA A 139 5.40 7.28 -17.64
N GLY A 140 6.38 7.18 -16.74
CA GLY A 140 7.71 7.73 -16.95
C GLY A 140 8.65 6.81 -17.73
N VAL A 141 8.30 5.52 -17.85
CA VAL A 141 9.09 4.52 -18.60
C VAL A 141 8.15 3.59 -19.34
N GLY A 142 8.52 3.18 -20.56
CA GLY A 142 7.74 2.24 -21.35
C GLY A 142 8.57 1.44 -22.35
N PHE A 143 8.00 0.33 -22.79
CA PHE A 143 8.51 -0.48 -23.89
C PHE A 143 7.38 -0.90 -24.83
N TRP A 144 7.72 -1.23 -26.07
CA TRP A 144 6.84 -1.87 -27.03
C TRP A 144 7.55 -3.01 -27.74
N LEU A 145 6.81 -4.05 -28.12
CA LEU A 145 7.27 -5.21 -28.88
C LEU A 145 6.35 -5.41 -30.10
N HIS A 146 6.91 -5.45 -31.30
CA HIS A 146 6.17 -5.67 -32.55
C HIS A 146 6.96 -6.58 -33.50
N GLY A 147 6.60 -7.86 -33.54
CA GLY A 147 7.35 -8.88 -34.27
C GLY A 147 8.73 -9.11 -33.64
N ASP A 148 9.79 -8.89 -34.41
CA ASP A 148 11.20 -8.95 -34.00
C ASP A 148 11.77 -7.58 -33.58
N ARG A 149 10.93 -6.54 -33.54
CA ARG A 149 11.33 -5.18 -33.15
C ARG A 149 10.86 -4.84 -31.76
N ALA A 150 11.66 -4.07 -31.05
CA ALA A 150 11.32 -3.46 -29.78
C ALA A 150 11.80 -2.00 -29.73
N GLY A 151 11.20 -1.22 -28.86
CA GLY A 151 11.63 0.14 -28.57
C GLY A 151 10.89 0.72 -27.38
N GLY A 152 11.16 1.99 -27.07
CA GLY A 152 10.65 2.68 -25.89
C GLY A 152 11.77 3.10 -24.94
N THR A 153 11.45 4.03 -24.04
CA THR A 153 12.41 4.64 -23.08
C THR A 153 13.05 3.62 -22.14
N PHE A 154 12.41 2.47 -21.92
CA PHE A 154 13.00 1.38 -21.15
C PHE A 154 14.34 0.90 -21.72
N PHE A 155 14.53 0.93 -23.04
CA PHE A 155 15.77 0.47 -23.67
C PHE A 155 16.91 1.49 -23.59
N ASP A 156 16.63 2.71 -23.11
CA ASP A 156 17.63 3.73 -22.80
C ASP A 156 18.33 3.48 -21.44
N ASP A 157 18.08 2.33 -20.80
CA ASP A 157 18.60 1.89 -19.50
C ASP A 157 18.29 2.88 -18.35
N PRO A 158 17.02 3.30 -18.16
CA PRO A 158 16.66 4.27 -17.15
C PRO A 158 16.92 3.73 -15.73
N THR A 159 17.28 4.64 -14.83
CA THR A 159 17.59 4.28 -13.43
C THR A 159 16.38 4.33 -12.49
N SER A 160 15.21 4.69 -13.02
CA SER A 160 14.00 4.89 -12.23
C SER A 160 13.44 3.55 -11.70
N PRO A 161 12.89 3.52 -10.48
CA PRO A 161 12.11 2.40 -9.95
C PRO A 161 11.09 1.81 -10.94
N GLY A 162 10.42 2.61 -11.78
CA GLY A 162 9.55 2.09 -12.84
C GLY A 162 10.25 1.13 -13.82
N ALA A 163 11.50 1.42 -14.17
CA ALA A 163 12.33 0.57 -15.04
C ALA A 163 12.58 -0.81 -14.42
N LYS A 164 12.77 -0.84 -13.09
CA LYS A 164 12.95 -2.09 -12.33
C LYS A 164 11.74 -3.01 -12.49
N GLY A 165 10.53 -2.45 -12.47
CA GLY A 165 9.29 -3.19 -12.70
C GLY A 165 9.23 -3.77 -14.11
N LEU A 166 9.56 -2.95 -15.12
CA LEU A 166 9.53 -3.40 -16.52
C LEU A 166 10.59 -4.47 -16.84
N ALA A 167 11.76 -4.40 -16.21
CA ALA A 167 12.82 -5.39 -16.39
C ALA A 167 12.40 -6.82 -15.99
N MET A 168 11.46 -6.95 -15.06
CA MET A 168 10.96 -8.26 -14.63
C MET A 168 10.28 -9.04 -15.76
N TRP A 169 9.67 -8.34 -16.72
CA TRP A 169 9.05 -8.95 -17.90
C TRP A 169 10.08 -9.53 -18.88
N GLY A 170 11.33 -9.10 -18.78
CA GLY A 170 12.46 -9.69 -19.51
C GLY A 170 13.26 -10.72 -18.71
N LEU A 171 13.01 -10.88 -17.40
CA LEU A 171 13.75 -11.79 -16.51
C LEU A 171 12.94 -13.04 -16.13
N LEU A 172 12.03 -13.47 -17.02
CA LEU A 172 11.13 -14.59 -16.75
C LEU A 172 11.90 -15.89 -16.53
N ARG A 173 11.62 -16.62 -15.43
CA ARG A 173 12.14 -17.97 -15.20
C ARG A 173 11.04 -19.01 -15.36
N GLY A 174 11.15 -19.84 -16.39
CA GLY A 174 10.08 -20.81 -16.71
C GLY A 174 8.73 -20.14 -17.01
N GLY A 175 8.77 -18.92 -17.58
CA GLY A 175 7.58 -18.11 -17.86
C GLY A 175 6.87 -17.56 -16.61
N ARG A 176 7.58 -17.44 -15.48
CA ARG A 176 7.10 -16.83 -14.23
C ARG A 176 7.85 -15.53 -13.96
N LEU A 177 7.12 -14.50 -13.53
CA LEU A 177 7.69 -13.29 -12.95
C LEU A 177 8.37 -13.61 -11.62
N LEU A 178 9.62 -13.17 -11.47
CA LEU A 178 10.31 -13.33 -10.19
C LEU A 178 9.69 -12.41 -9.12
N PRO A 179 9.75 -12.75 -7.83
CA PRO A 179 9.33 -11.81 -6.79
C PRO A 179 10.25 -10.58 -6.75
N PRO A 180 9.78 -9.37 -6.42
CA PRO A 180 10.58 -8.13 -6.43
C PRO A 180 11.81 -8.16 -5.52
N ILE A 181 11.79 -8.99 -4.47
CA ILE A 181 12.94 -9.24 -3.59
C ILE A 181 14.13 -9.83 -4.36
N TYR A 182 13.91 -10.46 -5.52
CA TYR A 182 14.97 -10.99 -6.38
C TYR A 182 15.90 -9.88 -6.90
N LEU A 183 15.35 -8.70 -7.17
CA LEU A 183 16.11 -7.53 -7.62
C LEU A 183 16.68 -6.71 -6.45
N SER A 184 16.69 -7.25 -5.23
CA SER A 184 17.49 -6.68 -4.14
C SER A 184 18.87 -7.36 -4.16
N THR A 185 19.93 -6.55 -4.09
CA THR A 185 21.31 -6.96 -4.35
C THR A 185 21.93 -7.89 -3.29
N HIS A 186 21.16 -8.43 -2.35
CA HIS A 186 21.68 -9.20 -1.24
C HIS A 186 21.68 -10.72 -1.54
N PRO A 187 22.84 -11.41 -1.51
CA PRO A 187 22.95 -12.85 -1.84
C PRO A 187 22.05 -13.78 -1.02
N SER A 188 21.71 -13.38 0.22
CA SER A 188 20.78 -14.15 1.08
C SER A 188 19.38 -14.27 0.47
N ASN A 189 18.95 -13.32 -0.35
CA ASN A 189 17.60 -13.27 -0.90
C ASN A 189 17.43 -14.27 -2.03
N SER A 190 18.48 -14.50 -2.84
CA SER A 190 18.50 -15.55 -3.86
C SER A 190 18.42 -16.95 -3.25
N ALA A 191 19.16 -17.20 -2.16
CA ALA A 191 19.12 -18.49 -1.47
C ALA A 191 17.77 -18.74 -0.77
N ALA A 192 17.22 -17.71 -0.11
CA ALA A 192 15.91 -17.77 0.51
C ALA A 192 14.79 -17.98 -0.53
N LEU A 193 14.89 -17.35 -1.69
CA LEU A 193 13.96 -17.55 -2.80
C LEU A 193 14.02 -18.98 -3.33
N ALA A 194 15.23 -19.50 -3.60
CA ALA A 194 15.39 -20.88 -4.07
C ALA A 194 14.84 -21.92 -3.08
N GLU A 195 15.02 -21.67 -1.77
CA GLU A 195 14.45 -22.49 -0.71
C GLU A 195 12.91 -22.49 -0.74
N CYS A 196 12.31 -21.31 -0.95
CA CYS A 196 10.86 -21.15 -1.01
C CYS A 196 10.29 -21.75 -2.29
N ASP A 197 10.90 -21.48 -3.45
CA ASP A 197 10.52 -22.09 -4.73
C ASP A 197 10.55 -23.62 -4.65
N ARG A 198 11.53 -24.20 -3.95
CA ARG A 198 11.59 -25.65 -3.74
C ARG A 198 10.45 -26.16 -2.86
N LYS A 199 10.07 -25.42 -1.81
CA LYS A 199 8.94 -25.81 -0.93
C LYS A 199 7.59 -25.68 -1.64
N ASP A 200 7.45 -24.62 -2.44
CA ASP A 200 6.20 -24.25 -3.10
C ASP A 200 6.09 -24.88 -4.50
N ALA A 201 7.11 -25.62 -4.96
CA ALA A 201 7.16 -26.27 -6.27
C ALA A 201 5.89 -27.06 -6.64
N PRO A 202 5.25 -27.83 -5.75
CA PRO A 202 4.00 -28.52 -6.08
C PRO A 202 2.85 -27.55 -6.40
N ILE A 203 2.75 -26.44 -5.66
CA ILE A 203 1.73 -25.41 -5.88
C ILE A 203 2.04 -24.68 -7.19
N HIS A 204 3.30 -24.32 -7.42
CA HIS A 204 3.71 -23.68 -8.67
C HIS A 204 3.41 -24.53 -9.91
N ALA A 205 3.69 -25.83 -9.86
CA ALA A 205 3.37 -26.76 -10.95
C ALA A 205 1.85 -26.84 -11.23
N LEU A 206 1.02 -26.80 -10.18
CA LEU A 206 -0.42 -26.77 -10.32
C LEU A 206 -0.90 -25.46 -10.97
N LEU A 207 -0.41 -24.31 -10.49
CA LEU A 207 -0.76 -23.01 -11.07
C LEU A 207 -0.32 -22.91 -12.54
N ASP A 208 0.86 -23.43 -12.88
CA ASP A 208 1.35 -23.50 -14.25
C ASP A 208 0.42 -24.34 -15.13
N ALA A 209 0.02 -25.53 -14.68
CA ALA A 209 -0.90 -26.39 -15.42
C ALA A 209 -2.25 -25.72 -15.67
N VAL A 210 -2.80 -25.02 -14.67
CA VAL A 210 -4.08 -24.30 -14.79
C VAL A 210 -3.95 -23.12 -15.76
N VAL A 211 -2.85 -22.37 -15.71
CA VAL A 211 -2.57 -21.27 -16.63
C VAL A 211 -2.42 -21.77 -18.05
N ASP A 212 -1.68 -22.86 -18.26
CA ASP A 212 -1.48 -23.46 -19.59
C ASP A 212 -2.80 -24.00 -20.17
N ARG A 213 -3.69 -24.54 -19.33
CA ARG A 213 -5.07 -24.87 -19.74
C ARG A 213 -5.84 -23.61 -20.09
N ARG A 214 -5.77 -22.56 -19.25
CA ARG A 214 -6.51 -21.32 -19.46
C ARG A 214 -6.12 -20.60 -20.75
N LEU A 215 -4.85 -20.60 -21.10
CA LEU A 215 -4.36 -19.99 -22.34
C LEU A 215 -4.89 -20.70 -23.60
N LYS A 216 -5.37 -21.95 -23.48
CA LYS A 216 -6.01 -22.71 -24.58
C LYS A 216 -7.52 -22.53 -24.63
N GLY A 217 -8.15 -22.07 -23.55
CA GLY A 217 -9.58 -21.83 -23.44
C GLY A 217 -10.04 -21.74 -21.98
N PRO A 218 -11.32 -21.41 -21.71
CA PRO A 218 -11.86 -21.43 -20.35
C PRO A 218 -11.57 -22.77 -19.65
N THR A 219 -11.21 -22.72 -18.37
CA THR A 219 -10.83 -23.92 -17.60
C THR A 219 -11.45 -23.88 -16.21
N GLU A 220 -11.63 -25.06 -15.64
CA GLU A 220 -12.04 -25.24 -14.26
C GLU A 220 -10.91 -25.87 -13.43
N PHE A 221 -10.83 -25.55 -12.15
CA PHE A 221 -10.04 -26.30 -11.18
C PHE A 221 -10.72 -27.63 -10.87
N THR A 222 -9.97 -28.74 -10.87
CA THR A 222 -10.51 -30.02 -10.41
C THR A 222 -10.65 -30.04 -8.89
N PRO A 223 -11.54 -30.90 -8.32
CA PRO A 223 -11.62 -31.08 -6.87
C PRO A 223 -10.28 -31.46 -6.23
N ALA A 224 -9.48 -32.28 -6.91
CA ALA A 224 -8.15 -32.69 -6.44
C ALA A 224 -7.15 -31.52 -6.44
N GLU A 225 -7.23 -30.61 -7.41
CA GLU A 225 -6.38 -29.40 -7.43
C GLU A 225 -6.76 -28.44 -6.29
N LEU A 226 -8.05 -28.26 -6.01
CA LEU A 226 -8.50 -27.46 -4.88
C LEU A 226 -8.06 -28.04 -3.53
N GLU A 227 -8.13 -29.37 -3.40
CA GLU A 227 -7.64 -30.09 -2.22
C GLU A 227 -6.12 -29.95 -2.08
N ALA A 228 -5.37 -30.07 -3.18
CA ALA A 228 -3.91 -29.90 -3.19
C ALA A 228 -3.48 -28.46 -2.86
N LEU A 229 -4.28 -27.47 -3.26
CA LEU A 229 -4.15 -26.08 -2.83
C LEU A 229 -4.45 -25.89 -1.34
N ARG A 230 -4.89 -26.94 -0.64
CA ARG A 230 -5.22 -26.99 0.80
C ARG A 230 -5.99 -25.76 1.22
N VAL A 231 -6.98 -25.37 0.43
CA VAL A 231 -7.91 -24.30 0.74
C VAL A 231 -8.64 -24.76 2.01
N PRO A 232 -8.23 -24.34 3.23
CA PRO A 232 -8.86 -24.82 4.45
C PRO A 232 -10.29 -24.28 4.44
N ALA A 233 -11.07 -24.60 5.45
CA ALA A 233 -12.30 -23.87 5.74
C ALA A 233 -12.00 -22.39 6.15
N SER A 234 -11.28 -21.64 5.31
CA SER A 234 -11.12 -20.19 5.38
C SER A 234 -12.49 -19.53 5.23
N ASP A 235 -12.59 -18.38 5.88
CA ASP A 235 -13.62 -17.36 5.68
C ASP A 235 -14.31 -17.47 4.30
N PRO A 236 -15.59 -17.87 4.24
CA PRO A 236 -16.35 -18.02 3.00
C PRO A 236 -16.31 -16.78 2.10
N THR A 237 -16.16 -15.59 2.70
CA THR A 237 -16.04 -14.31 1.98
C THR A 237 -14.76 -14.26 1.14
N ARG A 238 -13.66 -14.78 1.67
CA ARG A 238 -12.36 -14.81 0.99
C ARG A 238 -12.35 -15.83 -0.16
N HIS A 239 -13.00 -16.97 0.03
CA HIS A 239 -13.23 -17.92 -1.06
C HIS A 239 -14.03 -17.31 -2.19
N LEU A 240 -15.17 -16.72 -1.87
CA LEU A 240 -16.02 -16.09 -2.87
C LEU A 240 -15.29 -14.96 -3.61
N GLY A 241 -14.46 -14.17 -2.90
CA GLY A 241 -13.61 -13.15 -3.51
C GLY A 241 -12.60 -13.75 -4.51
N ALA A 242 -11.86 -14.77 -4.11
CA ALA A 242 -10.90 -15.46 -4.96
C ALA A 242 -11.57 -16.10 -6.18
N GLN A 243 -12.73 -16.75 -5.99
CA GLN A 243 -13.55 -17.30 -7.06
C GLN A 243 -13.92 -16.25 -8.09
N ARG A 244 -14.41 -15.09 -7.63
CA ARG A 244 -14.82 -13.99 -8.50
C ARG A 244 -13.65 -13.42 -9.31
N LEU A 245 -12.47 -13.32 -8.69
CA LEU A 245 -11.27 -12.84 -9.39
C LEU A 245 -10.78 -13.84 -10.43
N LEU A 246 -10.81 -15.15 -10.13
CA LEU A 246 -10.42 -16.20 -11.09
C LEU A 246 -11.41 -16.28 -12.27
N GLN A 247 -12.71 -16.14 -12.02
CA GLN A 247 -13.72 -16.17 -13.07
C GLN A 247 -13.58 -15.04 -14.08
N LYS A 248 -13.14 -13.83 -13.65
CA LYS A 248 -12.85 -12.71 -14.57
C LYS A 248 -11.79 -13.04 -15.61
N VAL A 249 -10.89 -13.96 -15.29
CA VAL A 249 -9.86 -14.44 -16.22
C VAL A 249 -10.20 -15.83 -16.74
N GLY A 250 -11.48 -16.24 -16.74
CA GLY A 250 -12.00 -17.50 -17.29
C GLY A 250 -11.54 -18.78 -16.58
N ILE A 251 -11.19 -18.68 -15.30
CA ILE A 251 -10.84 -19.82 -14.44
C ILE A 251 -11.95 -20.03 -13.40
N THR A 252 -12.64 -21.16 -13.44
CA THR A 252 -13.77 -21.46 -12.54
C THR A 252 -13.41 -22.49 -11.46
N TRP A 253 -14.27 -22.60 -10.45
CA TRP A 253 -14.32 -23.73 -9.51
C TRP A 253 -15.54 -24.62 -9.79
N PRO A 254 -15.50 -25.92 -9.44
CA PRO A 254 -16.65 -26.80 -9.56
C PRO A 254 -17.84 -26.25 -8.78
N GLY A 255 -19.00 -26.13 -9.45
CA GLY A 255 -20.22 -25.59 -8.85
C GLY A 255 -20.21 -24.07 -8.65
N SER A 256 -19.29 -23.35 -9.30
CA SER A 256 -19.30 -21.90 -9.34
C SER A 256 -20.61 -21.35 -9.92
N PRO A 257 -21.36 -20.50 -9.20
CA PRO A 257 -22.43 -19.76 -9.85
C PRO A 257 -21.83 -18.85 -10.92
N GLU A 258 -22.51 -18.74 -12.06
CA GLU A 258 -22.20 -17.77 -13.10
C GLU A 258 -22.27 -16.36 -12.48
N ILE A 259 -21.18 -15.59 -12.59
CA ILE A 259 -21.19 -14.20 -12.14
C ILE A 259 -21.90 -13.39 -13.23
N PRO A 260 -23.04 -12.73 -12.92
CA PRO A 260 -23.62 -11.77 -13.84
C PRO A 260 -22.58 -10.70 -14.16
N ASP A 261 -22.51 -10.26 -15.41
CA ASP A 261 -21.69 -9.09 -15.77
C ASP A 261 -21.88 -8.02 -14.72
N LEU A 262 -20.77 -7.59 -14.11
CA LEU A 262 -20.82 -6.47 -13.19
C LEU A 262 -21.50 -5.33 -13.96
N PRO A 263 -22.62 -4.77 -13.46
CA PRO A 263 -23.13 -3.55 -14.06
C PRO A 263 -21.95 -2.60 -14.09
N ARG A 264 -21.58 -2.10 -15.30
CA ARG A 264 -20.54 -1.08 -15.49
C ARG A 264 -20.61 -0.20 -14.27
N GLN A 265 -19.52 -0.12 -13.48
CA GLN A 265 -19.50 0.64 -12.23
C GLN A 265 -20.20 1.96 -12.52
N ARG A 266 -21.46 2.04 -12.08
CA ARG A 266 -22.24 3.23 -12.30
C ARG A 266 -21.51 4.22 -11.44
N ARG A 267 -21.00 5.28 -12.08
CA ARG A 267 -20.69 6.52 -11.37
C ARG A 267 -21.77 6.71 -10.31
N ARG A 268 -21.30 6.95 -9.09
CA ARG A 268 -22.08 7.14 -7.87
C ARG A 268 -23.47 7.66 -8.21
N ASN A 269 -24.51 6.85 -7.98
CA ASN A 269 -25.87 7.31 -8.19
C ASN A 269 -26.21 8.28 -7.05
N PRO A 270 -26.35 9.60 -7.30
CA PRO A 270 -26.50 10.60 -6.25
C PRO A 270 -27.85 10.52 -5.49
N PHE A 271 -28.72 9.58 -5.85
CA PHE A 271 -30.07 9.44 -5.30
C PHE A 271 -30.24 8.28 -4.32
N PHE A 272 -29.19 7.53 -3.96
CA PHE A 272 -29.26 6.54 -2.87
C PHE A 272 -28.72 7.13 -1.56
N PRO A 273 -29.43 6.99 -0.42
CA PRO A 273 -28.92 7.35 0.88
C PRO A 273 -27.71 6.47 1.25
N ASN A 274 -26.75 7.07 1.96
CA ASN A 274 -25.51 6.45 2.44
C ASN A 274 -25.72 5.03 3.02
N PRO A 275 -24.73 4.13 2.93
CA PRO A 275 -24.78 2.88 3.69
C PRO A 275 -24.97 3.19 5.19
N PRO A 276 -25.67 2.33 5.94
CA PRO A 276 -26.00 2.60 7.34
C PRO A 276 -24.72 2.70 8.17
N THR A 277 -24.59 3.85 8.84
CA THR A 277 -23.63 4.15 9.90
C THR A 277 -23.68 3.04 10.95
N THR A 278 -22.56 2.35 11.17
CA THR A 278 -22.45 1.36 12.24
C THR A 278 -21.85 2.01 13.47
N THR A 279 -22.71 2.53 14.36
CA THR A 279 -22.32 2.73 15.77
C THR A 279 -22.14 1.33 16.38
N VAL A 280 -20.89 0.86 16.45
CA VAL A 280 -20.58 -0.46 17.03
C VAL A 280 -20.18 -0.25 18.48
N ARG A 281 -20.59 -1.12 19.41
CA ARG A 281 -19.95 -1.13 20.73
C ARG A 281 -18.48 -1.55 20.56
N PRO A 282 -17.51 -0.87 21.19
CA PRO A 282 -16.11 -1.22 21.04
C PRO A 282 -15.89 -2.68 21.44
N ARG A 283 -15.04 -3.41 20.71
CA ARG A 283 -14.52 -4.69 21.21
C ARG A 283 -13.88 -4.41 22.58
N ARG A 284 -14.21 -5.22 23.58
CA ARG A 284 -13.79 -5.03 24.99
C ARG A 284 -12.31 -4.59 25.07
N GLY A 285 -12.03 -3.43 25.68
CA GLY A 285 -10.67 -3.03 26.09
C GLY A 285 -10.04 -1.85 25.35
N VAL A 286 -10.75 -1.12 24.49
CA VAL A 286 -10.25 0.15 23.91
C VAL A 286 -10.95 1.32 24.60
N ASP A 287 -10.23 2.00 25.47
CA ASP A 287 -10.62 3.27 26.09
C ASP A 287 -9.65 4.39 25.71
N GLN A 288 -10.02 5.63 26.04
CA GLN A 288 -9.20 6.82 25.77
C GLN A 288 -7.78 6.69 26.33
N GLY A 289 -7.63 6.26 27.59
CA GLY A 289 -6.31 6.13 28.23
C GLY A 289 -5.41 5.11 27.52
N THR A 290 -6.00 4.04 26.99
CA THR A 290 -5.31 3.01 26.24
C THR A 290 -4.84 3.53 24.87
N LEU A 291 -5.66 4.33 24.18
CA LEU A 291 -5.28 4.97 22.91
C LEU A 291 -4.19 6.01 23.08
N VAL A 292 -4.32 6.89 24.09
CA VAL A 292 -3.32 7.92 24.41
C VAL A 292 -1.97 7.28 24.77
N ARG A 293 -1.99 6.25 25.62
CA ARG A 293 -0.79 5.47 25.95
C ARG A 293 -0.17 4.85 24.71
N ALA A 294 -0.98 4.24 23.84
CA ALA A 294 -0.47 3.61 22.62
C ALA A 294 0.18 4.64 21.68
N ALA A 295 -0.39 5.83 21.56
CA ALA A 295 0.13 6.90 20.73
C ALA A 295 1.46 7.45 21.26
N LEU A 296 1.52 7.80 22.55
CA LEU A 296 2.76 8.27 23.17
C LEU A 296 3.85 7.19 23.14
N ARG A 297 3.47 5.93 23.41
CA ARG A 297 4.41 4.81 23.33
C ARG A 297 5.00 4.66 21.93
N ALA A 298 4.16 4.76 20.89
CA ALA A 298 4.60 4.68 19.51
C ALA A 298 5.53 5.84 19.12
N TYR A 299 5.22 7.05 19.60
CA TYR A 299 6.08 8.22 19.44
C TYR A 299 7.46 7.97 20.08
N VAL A 300 7.50 7.59 21.36
CA VAL A 300 8.74 7.33 22.11
C VAL A 300 9.54 6.17 21.50
N GLU A 301 8.89 5.05 21.15
CA GLU A 301 9.54 3.91 20.48
C GLU A 301 10.24 4.34 19.19
N ASN A 302 9.59 5.20 18.39
CA ASN A 302 10.15 5.66 17.13
C ASN A 302 11.34 6.59 17.29
N VAL A 303 11.27 7.52 18.24
CA VAL A 303 12.38 8.43 18.50
C VAL A 303 13.58 7.66 19.06
N LEU A 304 13.36 6.76 20.01
CA LEU A 304 14.43 5.97 20.62
C LEU A 304 15.03 4.92 19.67
N ALA A 305 14.24 4.30 18.81
CA ALA A 305 14.73 3.31 17.85
C ALA A 305 15.76 3.91 16.88
N ARG A 306 15.62 5.18 16.47
CA ARG A 306 16.59 5.87 15.58
C ARG A 306 17.96 6.07 16.21
N LEU A 307 18.03 6.02 17.54
CA LEU A 307 19.24 6.17 18.31
C LEU A 307 19.98 4.87 18.54
N ASP A 308 19.36 3.71 18.30
CA ASP A 308 19.96 2.40 18.56
C ASP A 308 21.01 2.04 17.48
N PRO A 309 22.32 2.13 17.76
CA PRO A 309 23.35 1.93 16.76
C PRO A 309 23.52 0.45 16.38
N LEU A 310 22.91 -0.46 17.15
CA LEU A 310 23.02 -1.90 16.98
C LEU A 310 21.85 -2.48 16.18
N ASP A 311 20.91 -1.64 15.73
CA ASP A 311 19.70 -2.05 14.99
C ASP A 311 18.98 -3.22 15.68
N ARG A 312 18.98 -3.24 17.02
CA ARG A 312 18.32 -4.27 17.84
C ARG A 312 16.81 -4.13 17.76
N HIS A 313 16.34 -2.99 17.26
CA HIS A 313 14.95 -2.66 17.07
C HIS A 313 14.55 -2.76 15.59
N PRO A 314 14.15 -3.96 15.09
CA PRO A 314 13.64 -4.08 13.74
C PRO A 314 12.43 -3.15 13.62
N PHE A 315 12.51 -2.24 12.66
CA PHE A 315 11.67 -1.05 12.44
C PHE A 315 10.23 -1.08 12.98
N ALA A 316 9.81 0.11 13.41
CA ALA A 316 8.52 0.41 14.00
C ALA A 316 7.32 0.22 13.04
N ALA A 317 6.12 0.38 13.59
CA ALA A 317 4.82 0.02 13.02
C ALA A 317 4.40 0.69 11.68
N SER A 318 5.26 1.42 10.97
CA SER A 318 5.03 1.87 9.59
C SER A 318 6.34 2.22 8.87
N PHE A 319 6.31 2.38 7.54
CA PHE A 319 7.48 2.78 6.73
C PHE A 319 7.96 4.18 7.16
N VAL A 320 9.20 4.26 7.68
CA VAL A 320 9.89 5.49 8.10
C VAL A 320 8.95 6.52 8.76
N PRO A 321 8.39 6.19 9.93
CA PRO A 321 7.35 7.01 10.54
C PRO A 321 7.92 8.37 10.94
N ARG A 322 7.25 9.43 10.49
CA ARG A 322 7.50 10.81 10.89
C ARG A 322 6.46 11.21 11.92
N TRP A 323 6.65 10.69 13.13
CA TRP A 323 5.84 11.11 14.27
C TRP A 323 6.13 12.58 14.60
N THR A 324 5.08 13.36 14.72
CA THR A 324 5.11 14.72 15.25
C THR A 324 3.86 14.94 16.07
N GLY A 325 3.89 15.87 17.01
CA GLY A 325 2.75 16.17 17.85
C GLY A 325 3.20 16.72 19.19
N ASP A 326 2.21 16.96 20.03
CA ASP A 326 2.37 17.61 21.31
C ASP A 326 1.43 16.93 22.30
N LEU A 327 2.03 16.37 23.36
CA LEU A 327 1.29 15.65 24.41
C LEU A 327 0.35 16.60 25.16
N GLU A 328 0.73 17.87 25.34
CA GLU A 328 -0.08 18.90 26.00
C GLU A 328 -1.24 19.35 25.12
N GLN A 329 -1.02 19.48 23.81
CA GLN A 329 -2.09 19.77 22.84
C GLN A 329 -2.97 18.56 22.55
N GLY A 330 -2.62 17.38 23.07
CA GLY A 330 -3.45 16.20 22.96
C GLY A 330 -3.51 15.61 21.56
N ALA A 331 -2.46 15.73 20.74
CA ALA A 331 -2.52 15.21 19.37
C ALA A 331 -1.16 14.73 18.84
N PHE A 332 -1.20 13.60 18.12
CA PHE A 332 -0.06 13.03 17.40
C PHE A 332 -0.42 12.74 15.95
N ARG A 333 0.52 13.02 15.06
CA ARG A 333 0.51 12.67 13.64
C ARG A 333 1.64 11.70 13.35
N ASN A 334 1.36 10.67 12.56
CA ASN A 334 2.36 9.79 11.97
C ASN A 334 2.25 9.85 10.44
N GLY A 335 3.26 10.40 9.76
CA GLY A 335 3.34 10.40 8.29
C GLY A 335 4.37 9.40 7.75
N ASP A 336 4.18 8.95 6.51
CA ASP A 336 5.18 8.20 5.76
C ASP A 336 5.79 9.04 4.61
N ALA A 337 6.81 8.51 3.94
CA ALA A 337 7.47 9.16 2.82
C ALA A 337 6.62 9.16 1.53
N GLY A 338 5.56 8.36 1.47
CA GLY A 338 4.63 8.27 0.34
C GLY A 338 3.45 9.23 0.44
N GLY A 339 3.45 10.16 1.41
CA GLY A 339 2.39 11.15 1.60
C GLY A 339 1.17 10.64 2.37
N GLY A 340 1.18 9.38 2.84
CA GLY A 340 0.15 8.86 3.72
C GLY A 340 0.40 9.27 5.17
N TYR A 341 -0.66 9.61 5.91
CA TYR A 341 -0.54 9.93 7.34
C TYR A 341 -1.75 9.45 8.16
N GLU A 342 -1.55 9.28 9.46
CA GLU A 342 -2.63 9.16 10.44
C GLU A 342 -2.46 10.19 11.56
N VAL A 343 -3.56 10.62 12.13
CA VAL A 343 -3.62 11.56 13.25
C VAL A 343 -4.51 10.96 14.33
N ILE A 344 -4.04 10.99 15.58
CA ILE A 344 -4.84 10.70 16.76
C ILE A 344 -4.82 11.95 17.64
N ALA A 345 -5.99 12.53 17.88
CA ALA A 345 -6.18 13.63 18.82
C ALA A 345 -7.13 13.22 19.96
N TRP A 346 -6.95 13.79 21.14
CA TRP A 346 -7.78 13.53 22.31
C TRP A 346 -7.98 14.79 23.14
N SER A 347 -9.09 14.84 23.86
CA SER A 347 -9.42 15.82 24.89
C SER A 347 -10.21 15.14 26.00
N ASP A 348 -10.64 15.89 27.02
CA ASP A 348 -11.54 15.37 28.05
C ASP A 348 -12.87 14.84 27.48
N ALA A 349 -13.27 15.31 26.28
CA ALA A 349 -14.49 14.85 25.62
C ALA A 349 -14.33 13.49 24.93
N GLY A 350 -13.10 13.07 24.60
CA GLY A 350 -12.81 11.79 23.94
C GLY A 350 -11.72 11.87 22.88
N VAL A 351 -11.69 10.90 21.97
CA VAL A 351 -10.62 10.71 20.97
C VAL A 351 -11.18 10.82 19.55
N VAL A 352 -10.42 11.45 18.65
CA VAL A 352 -10.65 11.45 17.21
C VAL A 352 -9.42 10.87 16.52
N GLY A 353 -9.64 9.90 15.64
CA GLY A 353 -8.61 9.36 14.76
C GLY A 353 -8.95 9.63 13.30
N LEU A 354 -7.98 10.12 12.54
CA LEU A 354 -8.08 10.37 11.11
C LEU A 354 -6.95 9.64 10.40
N ALA A 355 -7.21 9.11 9.21
CA ALA A 355 -6.15 8.66 8.32
C ALA A 355 -6.39 9.15 6.90
N TYR A 356 -5.27 9.45 6.24
CA TYR A 356 -5.19 9.86 4.86
C TYR A 356 -4.17 8.98 4.14
N GLU A 357 -4.46 8.70 2.88
CA GLU A 357 -3.52 8.07 1.97
C GLU A 357 -3.58 8.81 0.65
N LEU A 358 -2.41 9.15 0.13
CA LEU A 358 -2.25 9.86 -1.13
C LEU A 358 -2.93 9.06 -2.26
N GLY A 359 -3.76 9.74 -3.06
CA GLY A 359 -4.53 9.15 -4.15
C GLY A 359 -5.85 8.47 -3.76
N TYR A 360 -6.28 8.59 -2.49
CA TYR A 360 -7.53 8.03 -1.98
C TYR A 360 -8.32 9.06 -1.15
N GLY A 361 -8.48 10.28 -1.63
CA GLY A 361 -9.19 11.35 -0.93
C GLY A 361 -10.72 11.32 -1.09
N PRO A 362 -11.49 11.83 -0.10
CA PRO A 362 -12.94 11.99 -0.24
C PRO A 362 -13.30 12.94 -1.38
N ILE A 363 -12.54 13.99 -1.69
CA ILE A 363 -12.89 14.88 -2.81
C ILE A 363 -12.85 14.12 -4.16
N GLU A 364 -11.83 13.28 -4.35
CA GLU A 364 -11.61 12.48 -5.56
C GLU A 364 -12.65 11.37 -5.72
N HIS A 365 -13.10 10.76 -4.62
CA HIS A 365 -14.09 9.67 -4.63
C HIS A 365 -15.54 10.13 -4.49
N LEU A 366 -15.78 11.34 -3.97
CA LEU A 366 -17.12 11.83 -3.66
C LEU A 366 -17.67 12.84 -4.67
N GLU A 367 -16.88 13.26 -5.67
CA GLU A 367 -17.26 14.28 -6.66
C GLU A 367 -17.72 15.61 -6.00
N LEU A 368 -17.10 16.00 -4.88
CA LEU A 368 -17.43 17.27 -4.23
C LEU A 368 -16.91 18.45 -5.08
N PRO A 369 -17.73 19.47 -5.37
CA PRO A 369 -17.27 20.64 -6.11
C PRO A 369 -16.16 21.34 -5.33
N ILE A 370 -15.12 21.78 -6.03
CA ILE A 370 -13.93 22.47 -5.47
C ILE A 370 -14.34 23.67 -4.60
N ASP A 371 -15.43 24.35 -4.95
CA ASP A 371 -15.98 25.49 -4.21
C ASP A 371 -16.54 25.14 -2.81
N ALA A 372 -16.66 23.85 -2.48
CA ALA A 372 -17.10 23.37 -1.17
C ALA A 372 -15.95 23.18 -0.17
N VAL A 373 -14.69 23.27 -0.61
CA VAL A 373 -13.49 23.13 0.21
C VAL A 373 -13.31 24.37 1.08
N LYS A 374 -13.23 24.18 2.40
CA LYS A 374 -13.05 25.27 3.36
C LYS A 374 -11.65 25.35 3.98
N GLY A 375 -10.79 24.36 3.71
CA GLY A 375 -9.46 24.21 4.32
C GLY A 375 -9.50 23.91 5.82
N GLY A 376 -10.61 23.35 6.30
CA GLY A 376 -10.96 23.30 7.72
C GLY A 376 -11.57 21.97 8.16
N PRO A 377 -11.99 21.86 9.43
CA PRO A 377 -12.54 20.61 10.00
C PRO A 377 -13.77 20.11 9.24
N ASP A 378 -14.49 21.01 8.57
CA ASP A 378 -15.64 20.67 7.73
C ASP A 378 -15.29 19.76 6.55
N ASP A 379 -14.07 19.85 6.01
CA ASP A 379 -13.62 19.04 4.87
C ASP A 379 -13.41 17.57 5.26
N VAL A 380 -13.11 17.31 6.54
CA VAL A 380 -12.87 15.97 7.08
C VAL A 380 -14.06 15.38 7.83
N ARG A 381 -15.13 16.15 8.07
CA ARG A 381 -16.38 15.65 8.68
C ARG A 381 -17.00 14.50 7.88
N VAL A 382 -16.73 14.42 6.58
CA VAL A 382 -17.21 13.30 5.76
C VAL A 382 -16.59 11.96 6.18
N ALA A 383 -15.37 11.97 6.73
CA ALA A 383 -14.73 10.79 7.32
C ALA A 383 -15.23 10.47 8.73
N LEU A 384 -16.00 11.38 9.35
CA LEU A 384 -16.55 11.25 10.69
C LEU A 384 -18.05 11.55 10.69
N PRO A 385 -18.87 10.74 9.99
CA PRO A 385 -20.31 10.90 10.05
C PRO A 385 -20.78 10.81 11.50
N GLU A 386 -21.77 11.64 11.83
CA GLU A 386 -22.39 11.69 13.17
C GLU A 386 -21.43 12.00 14.32
N LEU A 387 -20.32 12.71 14.05
CA LEU A 387 -19.40 13.16 15.10
C LEU A 387 -20.17 13.92 16.20
N PRO A 388 -20.11 13.48 17.48
CA PRO A 388 -20.71 14.20 18.60
C PRO A 388 -20.18 15.64 18.67
N ALA A 389 -21.07 16.60 18.95
CA ALA A 389 -20.71 18.02 19.01
C ALA A 389 -19.61 18.30 20.04
N GLU A 390 -19.54 17.49 21.10
CA GLU A 390 -18.53 17.59 22.15
C GLU A 390 -17.11 17.25 21.65
N LEU A 391 -16.99 16.52 20.54
CA LEU A 391 -15.70 16.17 19.92
C LEU A 391 -15.27 17.16 18.84
N ALA A 392 -15.99 18.28 18.64
CA ALA A 392 -15.65 19.27 17.62
C ALA A 392 -14.25 19.88 17.83
N SER A 393 -13.89 20.22 19.08
CA SER A 393 -12.55 20.73 19.39
C SER A 393 -11.47 19.67 19.19
N THR A 394 -11.76 18.41 19.53
CA THR A 394 -10.84 17.28 19.27
C THR A 394 -10.62 17.07 17.76
N LEU A 395 -11.66 17.23 16.95
CA LEU A 395 -11.55 17.20 15.51
C LEU A 395 -10.73 18.38 14.98
N GLU A 396 -10.92 19.59 15.50
CA GLU A 396 -10.12 20.76 15.12
C GLU A 396 -8.64 20.52 15.41
N MET A 397 -8.30 19.98 16.58
CA MET A 397 -6.92 19.61 16.91
C MET A 397 -6.34 18.59 15.94
N ALA A 398 -7.09 17.52 15.63
CA ALA A 398 -6.67 16.54 14.64
C ALA A 398 -6.46 17.17 13.25
N THR A 399 -7.37 18.06 12.85
CA THR A 399 -7.36 18.75 11.56
C THR A 399 -6.16 19.69 11.46
N CYS A 400 -5.76 20.35 12.54
CA CYS A 400 -4.57 21.22 12.57
C CYS A 400 -3.27 20.49 12.21
N LEU A 401 -3.20 19.17 12.45
CA LEU A 401 -2.05 18.36 12.09
C LEU A 401 -2.11 17.78 10.67
N LEU A 402 -3.24 17.88 9.96
CA LEU A 402 -3.32 17.38 8.58
C LEU A 402 -2.54 18.30 7.66
N ASP A 403 -1.88 17.70 6.66
CA ASP A 403 -1.26 18.46 5.60
C ASP A 403 -2.33 19.18 4.78
N VAL A 404 -1.98 20.37 4.30
CA VAL A 404 -2.81 21.16 3.40
C VAL A 404 -2.50 20.70 1.98
N GLY A 405 -3.51 20.21 1.27
CA GLY A 405 -3.40 19.80 -0.13
C GLY A 405 -3.18 21.00 -1.06
N ALA A 406 -2.99 20.71 -2.35
CA ALA A 406 -2.63 21.70 -3.36
C ALA A 406 -3.69 22.80 -3.55
N HIS A 407 -4.94 22.54 -3.14
CA HIS A 407 -6.06 23.47 -3.23
C HIS A 407 -6.49 24.04 -1.88
N GLY A 408 -5.66 23.90 -0.84
CA GLY A 408 -5.96 24.41 0.50
C GLY A 408 -6.79 23.46 1.36
N GLU A 409 -7.18 22.29 0.84
CA GLU A 409 -7.99 21.29 1.51
C GLU A 409 -7.22 20.55 2.60
N LYS A 410 -7.96 20.04 3.59
CA LYS A 410 -7.44 19.04 4.53
C LYS A 410 -8.24 17.77 4.36
N LEU A 411 -7.54 16.66 4.12
CA LEU A 411 -8.18 15.41 3.72
C LEU A 411 -8.00 14.31 4.76
N ALA A 412 -9.06 13.56 4.97
CA ALA A 412 -9.03 12.28 5.67
C ALA A 412 -9.91 11.32 4.86
N SER A 413 -9.36 10.16 4.50
CA SER A 413 -10.09 9.15 3.76
C SER A 413 -10.98 8.32 4.69
N VAL A 414 -10.51 8.08 5.91
CA VAL A 414 -11.29 7.41 6.97
C VAL A 414 -11.07 8.08 8.32
N GLY A 415 -12.07 7.95 9.19
CA GLY A 415 -11.98 8.42 10.57
C GLY A 415 -12.74 7.55 11.56
N PHE A 416 -12.34 7.64 12.82
CA PHE A 416 -13.11 7.16 13.95
C PHE A 416 -13.19 8.21 15.05
N TRP A 417 -14.21 8.13 15.89
CA TRP A 417 -14.33 8.90 17.11
C TRP A 417 -14.68 7.97 18.28
N LEU A 418 -14.20 8.28 19.48
CA LEU A 418 -14.47 7.57 20.73
C LEU A 418 -14.95 8.59 21.78
N ARG A 419 -16.11 8.35 22.38
CA ARG A 419 -16.67 9.14 23.49
C ARG A 419 -17.15 8.22 24.59
N GLY A 420 -16.41 8.15 25.70
CA GLY A 420 -16.70 7.18 26.76
C GLY A 420 -16.67 5.75 26.23
N ALA A 421 -17.82 5.09 26.19
CA ALA A 421 -17.96 3.73 25.64
C ALA A 421 -18.53 3.68 24.21
N GLU A 422 -18.80 4.83 23.60
CA GLU A 422 -19.36 4.96 22.25
C GLU A 422 -18.22 5.13 21.23
N VAL A 423 -18.30 4.43 20.11
CA VAL A 423 -17.38 4.59 18.97
C VAL A 423 -18.17 4.67 17.67
N GLY A 424 -17.72 5.54 16.77
CA GLY A 424 -18.31 5.70 15.43
C GLY A 424 -17.30 6.28 14.43
N GLY A 425 -17.77 6.58 13.21
CA GLY A 425 -16.95 7.09 12.10
C GLY A 425 -16.96 6.16 10.88
N SER A 426 -16.36 6.61 9.77
CA SER A 426 -16.33 5.87 8.50
C SER A 426 -15.34 4.70 8.47
N PHE A 427 -14.55 4.54 9.54
CA PHE A 427 -13.58 3.45 9.70
C PHE A 427 -14.17 2.04 9.53
N HIS A 428 -15.47 1.85 9.79
CA HIS A 428 -16.16 0.58 9.62
C HIS A 428 -16.69 0.34 8.20
N ASP A 429 -16.60 1.34 7.31
CA ASP A 429 -17.04 1.24 5.93
C ASP A 429 -15.99 0.53 5.07
N THR A 430 -16.42 -0.49 4.34
CA THR A 430 -15.56 -1.48 3.68
C THR A 430 -14.80 -0.97 2.46
N TYR A 431 -14.99 0.28 2.05
CA TYR A 431 -14.55 0.76 0.73
C TYR A 431 -13.14 1.37 0.69
N ILE A 432 -12.57 1.76 1.84
CA ILE A 432 -11.28 2.47 1.91
C ILE A 432 -10.28 1.60 2.69
N MET A 433 -9.78 0.56 2.02
CA MET A 433 -9.10 -0.55 2.69
C MET A 433 -7.82 -0.15 3.44
N LYS A 434 -6.98 0.75 2.90
CA LYS A 434 -5.65 0.97 3.44
C LYS A 434 -5.57 2.05 4.54
N GLY A 435 -6.29 3.17 4.40
CA GLY A 435 -6.52 4.09 5.53
C GLY A 435 -7.19 3.39 6.72
N ALA A 436 -8.15 2.49 6.44
CA ALA A 436 -8.75 1.63 7.48
C ALA A 436 -7.74 0.62 8.04
N GLU A 437 -6.76 0.12 7.29
CA GLU A 437 -5.73 -0.75 7.85
C GLU A 437 -4.80 -0.02 8.84
N ARG A 438 -4.44 1.24 8.55
CA ARG A 438 -3.69 2.10 9.49
C ARG A 438 -4.47 2.34 10.78
N LEU A 439 -5.77 2.64 10.69
CA LEU A 439 -6.63 2.83 11.86
C LEU A 439 -6.96 1.50 12.60
N ARG A 440 -6.91 0.34 11.93
CA ARG A 440 -7.15 -0.99 12.56
C ARG A 440 -6.14 -1.37 13.62
N ALA A 441 -4.90 -0.88 13.52
CA ALA A 441 -3.89 -1.10 14.55
C ALA A 441 -4.33 -0.53 15.90
N TRP A 442 -5.04 0.59 15.91
CA TRP A 442 -5.56 1.27 17.11
C TRP A 442 -6.74 0.55 17.76
N HIS A 443 -7.48 -0.24 16.99
CA HIS A 443 -8.56 -1.10 17.51
C HIS A 443 -8.04 -2.46 18.00
N SER A 444 -6.79 -2.82 17.67
CA SER A 444 -6.19 -4.13 17.93
C SER A 444 -5.03 -4.06 18.94
N LEU A 445 -5.16 -3.16 19.92
CA LEU A 445 -4.14 -2.96 20.96
C LEU A 445 -4.01 -4.20 21.85
N GLN A 446 -2.76 -4.61 22.12
CA GLN A 446 -2.46 -5.66 23.07
C GLN A 446 -1.60 -5.08 24.20
N GLY A 447 -2.17 -4.93 25.39
CA GLY A 447 -1.48 -4.35 26.55
C GLY A 447 -1.07 -2.88 26.34
N GLY A 448 -1.88 -2.09 25.62
CA GLY A 448 -1.57 -0.68 25.31
C GLY A 448 -0.50 -0.49 24.23
N ARG A 449 -0.15 -1.55 23.49
CA ARG A 449 0.82 -1.49 22.40
C ARG A 449 0.12 -1.58 21.05
N LEU A 450 0.52 -0.73 20.11
CA LEU A 450 0.17 -0.91 18.70
C LEU A 450 0.79 -2.21 18.20
N ARG A 451 -0.04 -3.02 17.55
CA ARG A 451 0.43 -4.26 16.94
C ARG A 451 1.29 -3.88 15.73
N ARG A 452 2.53 -4.39 15.68
CA ARG A 452 3.47 -4.06 14.58
C ARG A 452 2.86 -4.45 13.24
N TRP A 453 2.68 -3.44 12.39
CA TRP A 453 2.24 -3.61 11.03
C TRP A 453 3.47 -3.52 10.14
N TYR A 454 3.73 -4.61 9.43
CA TYR A 454 4.68 -4.61 8.33
C TYR A 454 3.92 -5.20 7.17
N GLN A 455 3.77 -4.43 6.09
CA GLN A 455 3.51 -5.06 4.80
C GLN A 455 2.25 -5.97 4.84
N GLY A 456 1.10 -5.44 5.28
CA GLY A 456 -0.18 -6.16 5.32
C GLY A 456 -0.23 -7.41 6.22
N SER A 457 0.80 -7.63 7.05
CA SER A 457 0.92 -8.78 7.94
C SER A 457 1.27 -8.33 9.35
N TYR A 458 0.56 -8.87 10.34
CA TYR A 458 0.97 -8.75 11.73
C TYR A 458 2.30 -9.49 11.87
N VAL A 459 3.40 -8.75 12.08
CA VAL A 459 4.68 -9.40 12.36
C VAL A 459 4.58 -9.98 13.77
N ALA A 460 4.52 -11.31 13.83
CA ALA A 460 4.73 -12.00 15.09
C ALA A 460 6.16 -11.71 15.55
N ASP A 461 6.33 -10.86 16.56
CA ASP A 461 7.40 -10.90 17.56
C ASP A 461 8.83 -11.20 17.02
N LEU A 462 9.18 -10.73 15.82
CA LEU A 462 10.53 -10.88 15.28
C LEU A 462 11.47 -9.99 16.11
N GLY A 463 12.05 -10.56 17.16
CA GLY A 463 13.13 -9.94 17.94
C GLY A 463 12.90 -9.74 19.44
N ARG A 464 11.91 -10.40 20.10
CA ARG A 464 11.65 -10.24 21.55
C ARG A 464 12.91 -10.24 22.42
N THR A 465 13.90 -11.08 22.14
CA THR A 465 15.11 -11.18 22.96
C THR A 465 16.12 -10.06 22.77
N LYS A 466 16.24 -9.49 21.56
CA LYS A 466 17.19 -8.40 21.27
C LYS A 466 16.59 -7.02 21.54
N ALA A 467 15.28 -6.85 21.31
CA ALA A 467 14.57 -5.58 21.50
C ALA A 467 14.05 -5.38 22.94
N ALA A 468 14.03 -6.43 23.78
CA ALA A 468 13.47 -6.37 25.15
C ALA A 468 13.99 -5.20 26.00
N PRO A 469 15.29 -4.88 26.04
CA PRO A 469 15.78 -3.75 26.84
C PRO A 469 15.21 -2.40 26.38
N ILE A 470 15.15 -2.19 25.06
CA ILE A 470 14.61 -0.95 24.47
C ILE A 470 13.09 -0.88 24.69
N GLN A 471 12.38 -2.01 24.55
CA GLN A 471 10.94 -2.05 24.81
C GLN A 471 10.59 -1.76 26.27
N ALA A 472 11.36 -2.33 27.22
CA ALA A 472 11.18 -2.06 28.64
C ALA A 472 11.42 -0.58 28.97
N LEU A 473 12.45 0.01 28.37
CA LEU A 473 12.74 1.43 28.49
C LEU A 473 11.60 2.30 27.93
N VAL A 474 11.15 2.01 26.71
CA VAL A 474 10.02 2.71 26.07
C VAL A 474 8.78 2.67 26.97
N ASP A 475 8.45 1.51 27.53
CA ASP A 475 7.30 1.35 28.42
C ASP A 475 7.45 2.17 29.72
N ALA A 476 8.64 2.18 30.32
CA ALA A 476 8.95 2.95 31.52
C ALA A 476 8.87 4.46 31.25
N VAL A 477 9.50 4.94 30.18
CA VAL A 477 9.49 6.35 29.76
C VAL A 477 8.07 6.80 29.45
N THR A 478 7.30 6.01 28.69
CA THR A 478 5.89 6.31 28.38
C THR A 478 5.08 6.43 29.65
N THR A 479 5.25 5.50 30.60
CA THR A 479 4.49 5.51 31.86
C THR A 479 4.82 6.74 32.69
N ARG A 480 6.10 7.14 32.78
CA ARG A 480 6.49 8.37 33.48
C ARG A 480 5.97 9.62 32.78
N ALA A 481 6.12 9.71 31.46
CA ALA A 481 5.67 10.85 30.67
C ALA A 481 4.16 11.09 30.75
N LEU A 482 3.35 10.02 30.83
CA LEU A 482 1.90 10.14 31.09
C LEU A 482 1.56 10.66 32.49
N ALA A 483 2.46 10.50 33.46
CA ALA A 483 2.28 11.01 34.82
C ALA A 483 2.78 12.46 34.97
N GLY A 484 3.62 12.94 34.05
CA GLY A 484 4.15 14.28 34.01
C GLY A 484 5.53 14.36 33.33
N PRO A 485 6.13 15.56 33.26
CA PRO A 485 7.48 15.72 32.72
C PRO A 485 8.48 14.78 33.41
N THR A 486 9.33 14.14 32.62
CA THR A 486 10.29 13.13 33.09
C THR A 486 11.63 13.30 32.39
N GLU A 487 12.69 12.78 32.99
CA GLU A 487 14.03 12.79 32.44
C GLU A 487 14.54 11.36 32.20
N LEU A 488 15.30 11.14 31.11
CA LEU A 488 16.01 9.88 30.88
C LEU A 488 17.17 9.74 31.87
N SER A 489 17.30 8.59 32.53
CA SER A 489 18.41 8.36 33.46
C SER A 489 19.73 8.04 32.73
N PRO A 490 20.90 8.27 33.35
CA PRO A 490 22.17 7.87 32.77
C PRO A 490 22.25 6.39 32.35
N ASP A 491 21.64 5.49 33.12
CA ASP A 491 21.62 4.04 32.83
C ASP A 491 20.73 3.72 31.61
N GLU A 492 19.62 4.45 31.46
CA GLU A 492 18.73 4.33 30.29
C GLU A 492 19.45 4.80 29.02
N LEU A 493 20.24 5.87 29.13
CA LEU A 493 21.08 6.36 28.04
C LEU A 493 22.20 5.39 27.68
N ALA A 494 22.87 4.81 28.68
CA ALA A 494 23.89 3.78 28.45
C ALA A 494 23.29 2.54 27.76
N THR A 495 22.03 2.21 28.06
CA THR A 495 21.31 1.11 27.41
C THR A 495 20.98 1.41 25.94
N LEU A 496 20.56 2.65 25.65
CA LEU A 496 20.24 3.13 24.29
C LEU A 496 21.49 3.33 23.42
N LEU A 497 22.54 3.89 24.01
CA LEU A 497 23.74 4.38 23.34
C LEU A 497 24.98 3.62 23.82
N PRO A 498 25.08 2.29 23.54
CA PRO A 498 26.28 1.53 23.89
C PRO A 498 27.52 2.05 23.16
N THR A 499 27.32 2.79 22.06
CA THR A 499 28.32 3.60 21.37
C THR A 499 27.77 5.02 21.14
N PRO A 500 28.63 6.04 21.01
CA PRO A 500 28.19 7.40 20.74
C PRO A 500 27.41 7.45 19.41
N PRO A 501 26.14 7.91 19.41
CA PRO A 501 25.37 8.05 18.18
C PRO A 501 25.83 9.28 17.40
N ASP A 502 25.36 9.40 16.16
CA ASP A 502 25.50 10.63 15.37
C ASP A 502 24.93 11.84 16.14
N PRO A 503 25.73 12.90 16.40
CA PRO A 503 25.29 14.10 17.11
C PRO A 503 24.04 14.77 16.53
N ALA A 504 23.85 14.71 15.21
CA ALA A 504 22.66 15.27 14.56
C ALA A 504 21.39 14.50 14.95
N ARG A 505 21.45 13.17 14.93
CA ARG A 505 20.34 12.29 15.37
C ARG A 505 20.03 12.44 16.84
N LEU A 506 21.07 12.58 17.67
CA LEU A 506 20.92 12.83 19.11
C LEU A 506 20.16 14.13 19.38
N LEU A 507 20.53 15.22 18.71
CA LEU A 507 19.88 16.52 18.86
C LEU A 507 18.43 16.49 18.37
N GLU A 508 18.15 15.85 17.24
CA GLU A 508 16.78 15.67 16.73
C GLU A 508 15.93 14.87 17.72
N ALA A 509 16.44 13.73 18.20
CA ALA A 509 15.72 12.91 19.17
C ALA A 509 15.45 13.65 20.48
N ARG A 510 16.40 14.46 20.96
CA ARG A 510 16.21 15.32 22.14
C ARG A 510 15.07 16.31 21.93
N ARG A 511 15.03 16.99 20.78
CA ARG A 511 13.97 17.95 20.46
C ARG A 511 12.60 17.28 20.39
N LEU A 512 12.50 16.10 19.77
CA LEU A 512 11.25 15.35 19.68
C LEU A 512 10.80 14.87 21.07
N LEU A 513 11.67 14.26 21.87
CA LEU A 513 11.32 13.83 23.23
C LEU A 513 10.87 15.00 24.13
N GLN A 514 11.47 16.18 23.96
CA GLN A 514 11.05 17.38 24.70
C GLN A 514 9.61 17.81 24.39
N GLN A 515 9.11 17.58 23.17
CA GLN A 515 7.70 17.87 22.80
C GLN A 515 6.68 17.03 23.58
N VAL A 516 7.12 15.94 24.19
CA VAL A 516 6.28 15.04 24.99
C VAL A 516 6.70 15.02 26.46
N GLY A 517 7.39 16.07 26.92
CA GLY A 517 7.81 16.23 28.30
C GLY A 517 8.94 15.30 28.74
N VAL A 518 9.67 14.68 27.81
CA VAL A 518 10.81 13.81 28.12
C VAL A 518 12.12 14.58 27.88
N THR A 519 12.84 14.88 28.95
CA THR A 519 14.12 15.60 28.92
C THR A 519 15.31 14.65 29.00
N TRP A 520 16.48 15.23 28.76
CA TRP A 520 17.76 14.53 28.69
C TRP A 520 18.74 15.22 29.65
N PRO A 521 19.46 14.49 30.51
CA PRO A 521 20.48 15.09 31.37
C PRO A 521 21.57 15.75 30.54
N GLY A 522 21.98 16.93 31.00
CA GLY A 522 22.91 17.84 30.31
C GLY A 522 24.33 17.32 30.19
#